data_AF-A0A5B8RCS7-F1
#
_entry.id   AF-A0A5B8RCS7-F1
#
_cell.length_a   1.000
_cell.length_b   1.000
_cell.length_c   1.000
_cell.angle_alpha   90.00
_cell.angle_beta   90.00
_cell.angle_gamma   90.00
#
_symmetry.space_group_name_H-M   'P 1'
#
loop_
_entity.id
_entity.type
_entity.pdbx_description
1 polymer ?
#
loop_
_entity_poly.entity_id
_entity_poly.type
_entity_poly.pdbx_seq_one_letter_code
_entity_poly.pdbx_strand_id
1 'polypeptide(L)'
;MTRLAAFCLALALAVPFANAAPVLEHGARFERTQQTEAGRLRLAGTGVATYRVLFTVYAAALYVPPGTPSSQVLDDDTPRQLAIEYFYDISTADLVRAANTVLERQLDDATRRELAPAIRRFHALYKPVREGDRYTMTYRPGHGTRLALNGRTLGSVPGAAFARVYFGIWLADGALSASLRADLTSRLPPSG
;
A
#
# COMPACT_ATOMS: atom_id res chain seq x y z
N MET A 1 -10.64 -48.10 53.10
CA MET A 1 -9.43 -47.76 52.32
C MET A 1 -9.82 -46.76 51.24
N THR A 2 -9.72 -45.47 51.55
CA THR A 2 -10.07 -44.33 50.71
C THR A 2 -8.96 -44.07 49.70
N ARG A 3 -9.26 -44.09 48.40
CA ARG A 3 -8.35 -43.58 47.35
C ARG A 3 -8.97 -42.31 46.76
N LEU A 4 -8.41 -41.15 47.14
CA LEU A 4 -8.68 -39.87 46.47
C LEU A 4 -8.02 -39.90 45.08
N ALA A 5 -8.83 -39.82 44.03
CA ALA A 5 -8.35 -39.54 42.69
C ALA A 5 -8.19 -38.03 42.52
N ALA A 6 -6.95 -37.56 42.39
CA ALA A 6 -6.63 -36.18 42.08
C ALA A 6 -6.94 -35.91 40.60
N PHE A 7 -7.88 -35.01 40.33
CA PHE A 7 -8.21 -34.54 38.99
C PHE A 7 -7.33 -33.32 38.68
N CYS A 8 -6.26 -33.51 37.93
CA CYS A 8 -5.44 -32.41 37.41
C CYS A 8 -6.20 -31.70 36.29
N LEU A 9 -6.81 -30.56 36.62
CA LEU A 9 -7.39 -29.65 35.63
C LEU A 9 -6.27 -28.89 34.91
N ALA A 10 -5.88 -29.36 33.73
CA ALA A 10 -4.97 -28.64 32.84
C ALA A 10 -5.69 -27.42 32.25
N LEU A 11 -5.45 -26.25 32.83
CA LEU A 11 -5.94 -24.97 32.31
C LEU A 11 -5.13 -24.59 31.07
N ALA A 12 -5.65 -24.89 29.87
CA ALA A 12 -5.08 -24.41 28.62
C ALA A 12 -5.21 -22.88 28.58
N LEU A 13 -4.13 -22.17 28.87
CA LEU A 13 -4.01 -20.73 28.62
C LEU A 13 -4.07 -20.50 27.10
N ALA A 14 -5.27 -20.28 26.57
CA ALA A 14 -5.45 -19.68 25.27
C ALA A 14 -4.89 -18.26 25.36
N VAL A 15 -3.61 -18.08 25.03
CA VAL A 15 -3.04 -16.74 24.87
C VAL A 15 -3.81 -16.11 23.71
N PRO A 16 -4.64 -15.07 23.94
CA PRO A 16 -5.27 -14.40 22.83
C PRO A 16 -4.13 -13.80 22.01
N PHE A 17 -3.97 -14.24 20.76
CA PHE A 17 -3.22 -13.47 19.79
C PHE A 17 -3.92 -12.12 19.73
N ALA A 18 -3.37 -11.13 20.45
CA ALA A 18 -3.85 -9.76 20.41
C ALA A 18 -3.63 -9.24 19.00
N ASN A 19 -4.60 -9.47 18.11
CA ASN A 19 -4.66 -8.79 16.83
C ASN A 19 -4.86 -7.32 17.16
N ALA A 20 -3.79 -6.56 17.00
CA ALA A 20 -3.81 -5.14 17.28
C ALA A 20 -4.93 -4.49 16.46
N ALA A 21 -5.77 -3.68 17.12
CA ALA A 21 -6.93 -3.04 16.51
C ALA A 21 -6.54 -2.31 15.22
N PRO A 22 -7.39 -2.31 14.18
CA PRO A 22 -7.13 -1.61 12.92
C PRO A 22 -6.87 -0.12 13.16
N VAL A 23 -6.32 0.54 12.16
CA VAL A 23 -6.30 2.00 12.07
C VAL A 23 -7.49 2.46 11.23
N LEU A 24 -8.24 3.45 11.74
CA LEU A 24 -9.27 4.15 10.99
C LEU A 24 -8.69 5.46 10.49
N GLU A 25 -8.71 5.67 9.19
CA GLU A 25 -8.25 6.88 8.53
C GLU A 25 -9.43 7.47 7.76
N HIS A 26 -10.03 8.54 8.29
CA HIS A 26 -11.22 9.16 7.69
C HIS A 26 -12.37 8.16 7.41
N GLY A 27 -12.57 7.20 8.32
CA GLY A 27 -13.58 6.14 8.18
C GLY A 27 -13.09 4.89 7.43
N ALA A 28 -12.03 4.99 6.63
CA ALA A 28 -11.42 3.85 5.97
C ALA A 28 -10.67 2.97 6.96
N ARG A 29 -10.91 1.66 6.91
CA ARG A 29 -10.32 0.70 7.84
C ARG A 29 -9.07 0.02 7.26
N PHE A 30 -7.95 0.10 7.97
CA PHE A 30 -6.68 -0.52 7.58
C PHE A 30 -6.18 -1.45 8.70
N GLU A 31 -5.99 -2.73 8.36
CA GLU A 31 -5.43 -3.70 9.31
C GLU A 31 -3.97 -3.38 9.62
N ARG A 32 -3.46 -3.77 10.78
CA ARG A 32 -2.05 -3.47 11.14
C ARG A 32 -1.01 -4.33 10.44
N THR A 33 -1.45 -5.45 9.89
CA THR A 33 -0.61 -6.45 9.24
C THR A 33 -1.37 -7.00 8.04
N GLN A 34 -0.66 -7.24 6.95
CA GLN A 34 -1.17 -7.87 5.74
C GLN A 34 -0.34 -9.11 5.43
N GLN A 35 -1.03 -10.23 5.17
CA GLN A 35 -0.40 -11.39 4.58
C GLN A 35 -0.59 -11.30 3.06
N THR A 36 0.51 -11.17 2.32
CA THR A 36 0.49 -10.96 0.87
C THR A 36 1.35 -12.01 0.17
N GLU A 37 1.30 -12.06 -1.16
CA GLU A 37 2.26 -12.84 -1.95
C GLU A 37 3.71 -12.36 -1.79
N ALA A 38 3.92 -11.15 -1.29
CA ALA A 38 5.23 -10.57 -1.01
C ALA A 38 5.71 -10.84 0.43
N GLY A 39 4.94 -11.61 1.21
CA GLY A 39 5.22 -11.94 2.60
C GLY A 39 4.32 -11.19 3.58
N ARG A 40 4.70 -11.24 4.87
CA ARG A 40 4.02 -10.53 5.96
C ARG A 40 4.50 -9.09 6.02
N LEU A 41 3.61 -8.14 5.75
CA LEU A 41 3.89 -6.71 5.78
C LEU A 41 3.19 -6.05 6.97
N ARG A 42 3.79 -5.00 7.55
CA ARG A 42 3.23 -4.20 8.64
C ARG A 42 2.92 -2.80 8.17
N LEU A 43 1.88 -2.22 8.75
CA LEU A 43 1.46 -0.85 8.49
C LEU A 43 2.56 0.14 8.91
N ALA A 44 3.13 0.84 7.92
CA ALA A 44 4.09 1.92 8.09
C ALA A 44 3.40 3.25 8.43
N GLY A 45 2.25 3.51 7.83
CA GLY A 45 1.53 4.76 8.02
C GLY A 45 0.23 4.78 7.23
N THR A 46 -0.67 5.66 7.65
CA THR A 46 -1.91 6.00 6.96
C THR A 46 -1.95 7.50 6.75
N GLY A 47 -2.64 7.95 5.71
CA GLY A 47 -2.87 9.37 5.47
C GLY A 47 -3.89 9.59 4.36
N VAL A 48 -4.13 10.85 4.01
CA VAL A 48 -5.15 11.20 3.01
C VAL A 48 -4.60 12.05 1.87
N ALA A 49 -5.19 11.90 0.69
CA ALA A 49 -5.04 12.87 -0.39
C ALA A 49 -6.23 13.81 -0.40
N THR A 50 -5.96 15.12 -0.45
CA THR A 50 -7.00 16.15 -0.52
C THR A 50 -6.92 16.92 -1.85
N TYR A 51 -8.09 17.28 -2.38
CA TYR A 51 -8.22 18.22 -3.49
C TYR A 51 -8.60 19.60 -2.93
N ARG A 52 -7.84 20.63 -3.33
CA ARG A 52 -8.02 22.03 -2.86
C ARG A 52 -8.07 22.16 -1.33
N VAL A 53 -7.37 21.28 -0.60
CA VAL A 53 -7.33 21.20 0.88
C VAL A 53 -8.67 20.81 1.55
N LEU A 54 -9.81 21.02 0.89
CA LEU A 54 -11.14 20.82 1.46
C LEU A 54 -11.75 19.44 1.20
N PHE A 55 -11.40 18.80 0.07
CA PHE A 55 -12.03 17.55 -0.35
C PHE A 55 -11.08 16.37 -0.18
N THR A 56 -11.28 15.58 0.87
CA THR A 56 -10.53 14.33 1.08
C THR A 56 -10.94 13.30 0.04
N VAL A 57 -10.10 13.06 -0.96
CA VAL A 57 -10.41 12.20 -2.12
C VAL A 57 -10.32 10.72 -1.76
N TYR A 58 -9.30 10.36 -1.00
CA TYR A 58 -9.09 8.99 -0.54
C TYR A 58 -8.25 8.96 0.74
N ALA A 59 -8.35 7.85 1.47
CA ALA A 59 -7.38 7.44 2.47
C ALA A 59 -6.46 6.35 1.93
N ALA A 60 -5.19 6.37 2.34
CA ALA A 60 -4.19 5.40 1.91
C ALA A 60 -3.43 4.83 3.09
N ALA A 61 -2.91 3.62 2.91
CA ALA A 61 -2.09 2.90 3.87
C ALA A 61 -0.89 2.26 3.18
N LEU A 62 0.29 2.49 3.72
CA LEU A 62 1.54 1.87 3.28
C LEU A 62 1.90 0.70 4.18
N TYR A 63 2.27 -0.42 3.56
CA TYR A 63 2.74 -1.63 4.24
C TYR A 63 4.10 -2.05 3.70
N VAL A 64 5.03 -2.32 4.60
CA VAL A 64 6.40 -2.78 4.30
C VAL A 64 6.86 -3.82 5.33
N PRO A 65 7.98 -4.52 5.11
CA PRO A 65 8.58 -5.35 6.14
C PRO A 65 8.85 -4.57 7.44
N PRO A 66 8.74 -5.22 8.61
CA PRO A 66 9.09 -4.58 9.88
C PRO A 66 10.54 -4.07 9.87
N GLY A 67 10.77 -2.83 10.27
CA GLY A 67 12.11 -2.26 10.39
C GLY A 67 12.71 -1.70 9.10
N THR A 68 11.98 -1.71 7.97
CA THR A 68 12.42 -1.05 6.72
C THR A 68 12.69 0.44 6.96
N PRO A 69 13.93 0.93 6.74
CA PRO A 69 14.26 2.35 6.79
C PRO A 69 13.47 3.16 5.75
N SER A 70 13.16 4.40 6.08
CA SER A 70 12.47 5.33 5.18
C SER A 70 13.19 5.52 3.84
N SER A 71 14.52 5.50 3.82
CA SER A 71 15.33 5.59 2.59
C SER A 71 15.20 4.37 1.68
N GLN A 72 14.89 3.19 2.23
CA GLN A 72 14.86 1.93 1.49
C GLN A 72 13.47 1.55 1.00
N VAL A 73 12.46 2.39 1.29
CA VAL A 73 11.05 2.08 1.01
C VAL A 73 10.77 1.87 -0.48
N LEU A 74 11.55 2.49 -1.37
CA LEU A 74 11.43 2.39 -2.82
C LEU A 74 12.50 1.49 -3.46
N ASP A 75 13.36 0.85 -2.67
CA ASP A 75 14.42 -0.02 -3.18
C ASP A 75 13.85 -1.22 -3.95
N ASP A 76 14.68 -1.76 -4.84
CA ASP A 76 14.26 -2.80 -5.78
C ASP A 76 13.98 -4.15 -5.11
N ASP A 77 14.60 -4.39 -3.97
CA ASP A 77 14.45 -5.59 -3.16
C ASP A 77 13.48 -5.41 -1.98
N THR A 78 12.98 -4.20 -1.72
CA THR A 78 11.99 -3.94 -0.66
C THR A 78 10.57 -4.29 -1.10
N PRO A 79 9.95 -5.37 -0.57
CA PRO A 79 8.54 -5.66 -0.80
C PRO A 79 7.66 -4.56 -0.19
N ARG A 80 6.56 -4.23 -0.85
CA ARG A 80 5.68 -3.15 -0.39
C ARG A 80 4.26 -3.29 -0.91
N GLN A 81 3.30 -2.81 -0.14
CA GLN A 81 1.90 -2.71 -0.56
C GLN A 81 1.35 -1.33 -0.22
N LEU A 82 0.64 -0.73 -1.18
CA LEU A 82 -0.13 0.48 -0.98
C LEU A 82 -1.61 0.15 -1.17
N ALA A 83 -2.43 0.43 -0.16
CA ALA A 83 -3.88 0.32 -0.24
C ALA A 83 -4.50 1.72 -0.25
N ILE A 84 -5.48 1.96 -1.12
CA ILE A 84 -6.15 3.26 -1.28
C ILE A 84 -7.65 3.02 -1.33
N GLU A 85 -8.40 3.60 -0.40
CA GLU A 85 -9.87 3.60 -0.37
C GLU A 85 -10.41 4.97 -0.77
N TYR A 86 -11.22 4.99 -1.81
CA TYR A 86 -11.75 6.21 -2.42
C TYR A 86 -13.06 6.63 -1.78
N PHE A 87 -13.24 7.93 -1.58
CA PHE A 87 -14.46 8.52 -0.98
C PHE A 87 -15.40 9.13 -2.02
N TYR A 88 -15.07 9.01 -3.30
CA TYR A 88 -15.87 9.51 -4.41
C TYR A 88 -15.76 8.58 -5.62
N ASP A 89 -16.74 8.70 -6.50
CA ASP A 89 -16.68 8.10 -7.82
C ASP A 89 -15.60 8.78 -8.67
N ILE A 90 -14.68 7.98 -9.23
CA ILE A 90 -13.61 8.48 -10.09
C ILE A 90 -13.52 7.63 -11.35
N SER A 91 -13.55 8.30 -12.50
CA SER A 91 -13.42 7.64 -13.79
C SER A 91 -12.01 7.07 -13.98
N THR A 92 -11.88 6.02 -14.79
CA THR A 92 -10.57 5.51 -15.20
C THR A 92 -9.71 6.59 -15.85
N ALA A 93 -10.32 7.47 -16.65
CA ALA A 93 -9.61 8.54 -17.33
C ALA A 93 -8.98 9.52 -16.33
N ASP A 94 -9.68 9.84 -15.24
CA ASP A 94 -9.17 10.78 -14.23
C ASP A 94 -8.11 10.14 -13.34
N LEU A 95 -8.24 8.84 -13.00
CA LEU A 95 -7.19 8.08 -12.33
C LEU A 95 -5.89 8.07 -13.16
N VAL A 96 -5.99 7.76 -14.45
CA VAL A 96 -4.86 7.75 -15.38
C VAL A 96 -4.26 9.15 -15.54
N ARG A 97 -5.10 10.18 -15.69
CA ARG A 97 -4.65 11.57 -15.79
C ARG A 97 -3.86 11.99 -14.56
N ALA A 98 -4.39 11.73 -13.36
CA ALA A 98 -3.73 12.07 -12.10
C ALA A 98 -2.37 11.37 -11.95
N ALA A 99 -2.30 10.08 -12.26
CA ALA A 99 -1.04 9.33 -12.26
C ALA A 99 -0.02 9.93 -13.24
N ASN A 100 -0.43 10.18 -14.50
CA ASN A 100 0.44 10.79 -15.52
C ASN A 100 0.96 12.17 -15.10
N THR A 101 0.11 13.02 -14.50
CA THR A 101 0.56 14.34 -14.03
C THR A 101 1.72 14.25 -13.04
N VAL A 102 1.74 13.23 -12.17
CA VAL A 102 2.88 13.01 -11.25
C VAL A 102 4.07 12.40 -11.99
N LEU A 103 3.84 11.37 -12.80
CA LEU A 103 4.91 10.68 -13.54
C LEU A 103 5.65 11.62 -14.51
N GLU A 104 4.96 12.55 -15.17
CA GLU A 104 5.57 13.54 -16.07
C GLU A 104 6.52 14.49 -15.35
N ARG A 105 6.20 14.83 -14.09
CA ARG A 105 7.07 15.67 -13.24
C ARG A 105 8.22 14.87 -12.64
N GLN A 106 7.99 13.59 -12.37
CA GLN A 106 8.94 12.69 -11.70
C GLN A 106 10.00 12.13 -12.65
N LEU A 107 9.66 11.90 -13.93
CA LEU A 107 10.50 11.14 -14.85
C LEU A 107 11.18 12.03 -15.89
N ASP A 108 12.48 11.83 -16.06
CA ASP A 108 13.21 12.31 -17.23
C ASP A 108 12.76 11.61 -18.52
N ASP A 109 13.14 12.18 -19.67
CA ASP A 109 12.71 11.70 -20.98
C ASP A 109 13.20 10.27 -21.29
N ALA A 110 14.38 9.90 -20.79
CA ALA A 110 14.95 8.58 -21.03
C ALA A 110 14.13 7.49 -20.31
N THR A 111 13.95 7.66 -19.00
CA THR A 111 13.18 6.76 -18.13
C THR A 111 11.72 6.71 -18.57
N ARG A 112 11.14 7.86 -18.96
CA ARG A 112 9.76 7.91 -19.47
C ARG A 112 9.59 7.07 -20.73
N ARG A 113 10.52 7.18 -21.70
CA ARG A 113 10.47 6.37 -22.93
C ARG A 113 10.64 4.88 -22.63
N GLU A 114 11.58 4.54 -21.76
CA GLU A 114 11.86 3.15 -21.36
C GLU A 114 10.64 2.51 -20.69
N LEU A 115 10.02 3.20 -19.73
CA LEU A 115 8.92 2.65 -18.93
C LEU A 115 7.54 2.86 -19.54
N ALA A 116 7.41 3.62 -20.64
CA ALA A 116 6.11 3.91 -21.27
C ALA A 116 5.29 2.64 -21.58
N PRO A 117 5.86 1.52 -22.09
CA PRO A 117 5.08 0.29 -22.29
C PRO A 117 4.52 -0.29 -20.97
N ALA A 118 5.32 -0.29 -19.90
CA ALA A 118 4.92 -0.79 -18.58
C ALA A 118 3.82 0.09 -17.96
N ILE A 119 3.98 1.41 -18.04
CA ILE A 119 2.99 2.40 -17.57
C ILE A 119 1.67 2.23 -18.33
N ARG A 120 1.70 2.15 -19.67
CA ARG A 120 0.47 1.91 -20.47
C ARG A 120 -0.21 0.60 -20.10
N ARG A 121 0.56 -0.47 -19.91
CA ARG A 121 0.02 -1.77 -19.48
C ARG A 121 -0.65 -1.66 -18.12
N PHE A 122 -0.05 -0.95 -17.16
CA PHE A 122 -0.63 -0.77 -15.84
C PHE A 122 -1.90 0.09 -15.88
N HIS A 123 -1.90 1.19 -16.63
CA HIS A 123 -3.09 2.03 -16.82
C HIS A 123 -4.26 1.28 -17.46
N ALA A 124 -4.00 0.34 -18.36
CA ALA A 124 -5.04 -0.49 -18.96
C ALA A 124 -5.72 -1.45 -17.96
N LEU A 125 -5.11 -1.70 -16.79
CA LEU A 125 -5.71 -2.50 -15.74
C LEU A 125 -6.77 -1.72 -14.96
N TYR A 126 -6.69 -0.39 -14.93
CA TYR A 126 -7.62 0.42 -14.15
C TYR A 126 -9.08 0.23 -14.58
N LYS A 127 -9.94 0.29 -13.59
CA LYS A 127 -11.41 0.35 -13.63
C LYS A 127 -11.87 1.62 -12.92
N PRO A 128 -13.05 2.16 -13.27
CA PRO A 128 -13.63 3.24 -12.48
C PRO A 128 -13.85 2.76 -11.06
N VAL A 129 -13.73 3.67 -10.10
CA VAL A 129 -13.99 3.41 -8.68
C VAL A 129 -15.26 4.13 -8.28
N ARG A 130 -15.99 3.54 -7.34
CA ARG A 130 -17.07 4.19 -6.59
C ARG A 130 -16.61 4.54 -5.18
N GLU A 131 -17.40 5.36 -4.50
CA GLU A 131 -17.23 5.54 -3.06
C GLU A 131 -17.13 4.19 -2.32
N GLY A 132 -16.10 4.05 -1.47
CA GLY A 132 -15.79 2.83 -0.72
C GLY A 132 -14.95 1.80 -1.48
N ASP A 133 -14.74 1.95 -2.79
CA ASP A 133 -13.87 1.04 -3.53
C ASP A 133 -12.41 1.19 -3.12
N ARG A 134 -11.69 0.07 -3.11
CA ARG A 134 -10.31 0.00 -2.66
C ARG A 134 -9.39 -0.59 -3.72
N TYR A 135 -8.44 0.22 -4.19
CA TYR A 135 -7.28 -0.28 -4.92
C TYR A 135 -6.22 -0.80 -3.95
N THR A 136 -5.53 -1.85 -4.36
CA THR A 136 -4.32 -2.35 -3.68
C THR A 136 -3.26 -2.64 -4.71
N MET A 137 -2.09 -2.04 -4.52
CA MET A 137 -0.90 -2.24 -5.33
C MET A 137 0.14 -2.97 -4.49
N THR A 138 0.58 -4.15 -4.92
CA THR A 138 1.56 -4.97 -4.19
C THR A 138 2.77 -5.25 -5.06
N TYR A 139 3.94 -4.81 -4.62
CA TYR A 139 5.20 -5.14 -5.25
C TYR A 139 5.86 -6.32 -4.54
N ARG A 140 6.19 -7.35 -5.32
CA ARG A 140 7.01 -8.48 -4.90
C ARG A 140 8.31 -8.49 -5.71
N PRO A 141 9.48 -8.36 -5.06
CA PRO A 141 10.78 -8.47 -5.73
C PRO A 141 10.88 -9.74 -6.58
N GLY A 142 11.43 -9.62 -7.80
CA GLY A 142 11.55 -10.71 -8.76
C GLY A 142 10.26 -11.08 -9.51
N HIS A 143 9.09 -10.55 -9.12
CA HIS A 143 7.80 -10.84 -9.78
C HIS A 143 7.16 -9.58 -10.39
N GLY A 144 7.25 -8.45 -9.71
CA GLY A 144 6.68 -7.17 -10.15
C GLY A 144 5.52 -6.68 -9.29
N THR A 145 4.74 -5.79 -9.87
CA THR A 145 3.66 -5.06 -9.21
C THR A 145 2.31 -5.58 -9.64
N ARG A 146 1.54 -6.12 -8.71
CA ARG A 146 0.15 -6.56 -8.89
C ARG A 146 -0.81 -5.44 -8.52
N LEU A 147 -1.86 -5.27 -9.30
CA LEU A 147 -2.99 -4.37 -9.00
C LEU A 147 -4.24 -5.22 -8.72
N ALA A 148 -4.95 -4.88 -7.64
CA ALA A 148 -6.24 -5.45 -7.28
C ALA A 148 -7.25 -4.34 -6.94
N LEU A 149 -8.53 -4.58 -7.27
CA LEU A 149 -9.66 -3.74 -6.88
C LEU A 149 -10.60 -4.59 -6.03
N ASN A 150 -10.91 -4.14 -4.82
CA ASN A 150 -11.77 -4.84 -3.86
C ASN A 150 -11.34 -6.31 -3.64
N GLY A 151 -10.02 -6.52 -3.53
CA GLY A 151 -9.42 -7.85 -3.36
C GLY A 151 -9.30 -8.68 -4.63
N ARG A 152 -9.98 -8.32 -5.73
CA ARG A 152 -9.89 -9.02 -7.01
C ARG A 152 -8.69 -8.52 -7.82
N THR A 153 -7.80 -9.43 -8.18
CA THR A 153 -6.63 -9.12 -9.03
C THR A 153 -7.08 -8.71 -10.42
N LEU A 154 -6.56 -7.57 -10.90
CA LEU A 154 -6.78 -7.06 -12.25
C LEU A 154 -5.63 -7.43 -13.19
N GLY A 155 -4.41 -7.54 -12.66
CA GLY A 155 -3.23 -7.96 -13.40
C GLY A 155 -1.93 -7.59 -12.69
N SER A 156 -0.81 -7.81 -13.37
CA SER A 156 0.52 -7.44 -12.89
C SER A 156 1.42 -6.92 -14.01
N VAL A 157 2.40 -6.10 -13.61
CA VAL A 157 3.47 -5.56 -14.46
C VAL A 157 4.82 -5.90 -13.82
N PRO A 158 5.72 -6.62 -14.54
CA PRO A 158 7.03 -6.98 -14.02
C PRO A 158 7.97 -5.78 -13.93
N GLY A 159 9.08 -5.95 -13.21
CA GLY A 159 10.21 -5.02 -13.20
C GLY A 159 10.26 -4.10 -11.98
N ALA A 160 11.42 -4.08 -11.32
CA ALA A 160 11.67 -3.24 -10.15
C ALA A 160 11.68 -1.74 -10.51
N ALA A 161 12.23 -1.38 -11.68
CA ALA A 161 12.22 0.00 -12.17
C ALA A 161 10.80 0.58 -12.31
N PHE A 162 9.87 -0.21 -12.89
CA PHE A 162 8.46 0.17 -12.96
C PHE A 162 7.87 0.33 -11.54
N ALA A 163 8.10 -0.64 -10.65
CA ALA A 163 7.60 -0.59 -9.29
C ALA A 163 8.10 0.63 -8.51
N ARG A 164 9.40 0.93 -8.60
CA ARG A 164 10.01 2.09 -7.96
C ARG A 164 9.37 3.39 -8.44
N VAL A 165 9.25 3.56 -9.75
CA VAL A 165 8.65 4.75 -10.35
C VAL A 165 7.17 4.89 -10.00
N TYR A 166 6.39 3.81 -10.09
CA TYR A 166 4.95 3.91 -9.91
C TYR A 166 4.56 4.09 -8.43
N PHE A 167 5.23 3.43 -7.50
CA PHE A 167 5.08 3.76 -6.07
C PHE A 167 5.61 5.16 -5.74
N GLY A 168 6.56 5.66 -6.52
CA GLY A 168 7.09 7.02 -6.42
C GLY A 168 6.01 8.10 -6.50
N ILE A 169 4.88 7.85 -7.18
CA ILE A 169 3.72 8.75 -7.20
C ILE A 169 3.29 9.16 -5.78
N TRP A 170 3.44 8.28 -4.79
CA TRP A 170 3.12 8.54 -3.39
C TRP A 170 4.35 8.71 -2.49
N LEU A 171 5.49 8.10 -2.83
CA LEU A 171 6.60 7.91 -1.90
C LEU A 171 7.89 8.64 -2.28
N ALA A 172 8.04 9.10 -3.53
CA ALA A 172 9.24 9.77 -3.98
C ALA A 172 9.31 11.24 -3.51
N ASP A 173 10.48 11.85 -3.62
CA ASP A 173 10.59 13.31 -3.56
C ASP A 173 9.78 13.93 -4.70
N GLY A 174 8.96 14.94 -4.39
CA GLY A 174 8.00 15.50 -5.36
C GLY A 174 6.78 14.62 -5.63
N ALA A 175 6.47 13.65 -4.75
CA ALA A 175 5.24 12.86 -4.80
C ALA A 175 3.96 13.72 -4.88
N LEU A 176 2.84 13.08 -5.21
CA LEU A 176 1.50 13.67 -5.35
C LEU A 176 1.16 14.66 -4.24
N SER A 177 1.48 14.33 -2.99
CA SER A 177 1.31 15.19 -1.83
C SER A 177 2.42 14.94 -0.82
N ALA A 178 3.10 16.01 -0.41
CA ALA A 178 4.16 15.95 0.59
C ALA A 178 3.62 15.54 1.97
N SER A 179 2.41 16.01 2.36
CA SER A 179 1.79 15.63 3.62
C SER A 179 1.40 14.15 3.61
N LEU A 180 0.77 13.68 2.54
CA LEU A 180 0.42 12.25 2.41
C LEU A 180 1.66 11.36 2.49
N ARG A 181 2.75 11.74 1.80
CA ARG A 181 4.00 11.00 1.87
C ARG A 181 4.51 10.93 3.31
N ALA A 182 4.58 12.06 4.00
CA ALA A 182 5.05 12.12 5.39
C ALA A 182 4.21 11.23 6.31
N ASP A 183 2.88 11.25 6.15
CA ASP A 183 1.96 10.43 6.93
C ASP A 183 2.15 8.93 6.65
N LEU A 184 2.30 8.54 5.38
CA LEU A 184 2.53 7.15 4.96
C LEU A 184 3.86 6.59 5.48
N THR A 185 4.88 7.42 5.63
CA THR A 185 6.22 7.02 6.11
C THR A 185 6.47 7.32 7.59
N SER A 186 5.48 7.86 8.31
CA SER A 186 5.63 8.42 9.67
C SER A 186 6.18 7.44 10.73
N ARG A 187 6.00 6.12 10.55
CA ARG A 187 6.51 5.10 11.49
C ARG A 187 7.71 4.33 10.94
N LEU A 188 8.25 4.71 9.78
CA LEU A 188 9.49 4.13 9.29
C LEU A 188 10.65 4.70 10.09
N PRO A 189 11.62 3.87 10.51
CA PRO A 189 12.84 4.38 11.11
C PRO A 189 13.58 5.32 10.13
N PRO A 190 14.29 6.33 10.65
CA PRO A 190 15.19 7.14 9.84
C PRO A 190 16.31 6.25 9.25
N SER A 191 16.95 6.72 8.20
CA SER A 191 18.23 6.16 7.77
C SER A 191 19.22 6.26 8.93
N GLY A 192 19.88 5.14 9.27
CA GLY A 192 20.98 5.11 10.24
C GLY A 192 22.25 5.76 9.71
#